data_AF-A0A3N8BXG9-F1
#
_entry.id   AF-A0A3N8BXG9-F1
#
_cell.length_a   1.000
_cell.length_b   1.000
_cell.length_c   1.000
_cell.angle_alpha   90.00
_cell.angle_beta   90.00
_cell.angle_gamma   90.00
#
_symmetry.space_group_name_H-M   'P 1'
#
loop_
_entity.id
_entity.type
_entity.pdbx_description
1 polymer ?
#
loop_
_entity_poly.entity_id
_entity_poly.type
_entity_poly.pdbx_seq_one_letter_code
_entity_poly.pdbx_strand_id
1 'polypeptide(L)'
;MGESHRTVAERLGVSIMTARRSTSHTPAGEDCASYDDIRAWRTEWMIALAGTPGSVAAVCRKRHRPLYRRLLQHDRKWVQQSCLNQCTTSSRRINWSARDAAYVISIRKAWEALRATEPPRWVSKISILMLSGVPQGTRNQLSKLPICNSFLNAHTESRGDYLRRKIKWRAENFPRPRASNCAETTEIAEL
;
A
#
# COMPACT_ATOMS: atom_id res chain seq x y z
N MET A 1 6.90 51.16 -0.38
CA MET A 1 7.14 50.96 -1.83
C MET A 1 8.40 50.12 -1.96
N GLY A 2 8.28 48.80 -2.08
CA GLY A 2 9.44 47.91 -2.21
C GLY A 2 9.96 47.87 -3.64
N GLU A 3 11.28 47.81 -3.83
CA GLU A 3 11.90 47.65 -5.15
C GLU A 3 11.35 46.41 -5.87
N SER A 4 11.10 46.51 -7.18
CA SER A 4 10.65 45.37 -7.98
C SER A 4 11.73 44.29 -8.01
N HIS A 5 11.35 43.02 -7.88
CA HIS A 5 12.28 41.88 -7.96
C HIS A 5 13.11 41.87 -9.25
N ARG A 6 12.58 42.46 -10.31
CA ARG A 6 13.26 42.61 -11.60
C ARG A 6 14.46 43.57 -11.48
N THR A 7 14.26 44.70 -10.82
CA THR A 7 15.31 45.70 -10.55
C THR A 7 16.41 45.12 -9.67
N VAL A 8 16.04 44.31 -8.67
CA VAL A 8 16.99 43.61 -7.81
C VAL A 8 17.81 42.57 -8.59
N ALA A 9 17.16 41.83 -9.49
CA ALA A 9 17.81 40.82 -10.34
C ALA A 9 18.85 41.44 -11.29
N GLU A 10 18.49 42.55 -11.94
CA GLU A 10 19.37 43.29 -12.86
C GLU A 10 20.58 43.88 -12.12
N ARG A 11 20.36 44.51 -10.96
CA ARG A 11 21.45 45.07 -10.14
C ARG A 11 22.46 44.01 -9.69
N LEU A 12 21.98 42.81 -9.37
CA LEU A 12 22.81 41.73 -8.81
C LEU A 12 23.30 40.72 -9.87
N GLY A 13 22.92 40.89 -11.15
CA GLY A 13 23.32 39.97 -12.22
C GLY A 13 22.83 38.53 -12.05
N VAL A 14 21.72 38.32 -11.32
CA VAL A 14 21.15 37.00 -11.02
C VAL A 14 19.77 36.83 -11.64
N SER A 15 19.33 35.58 -11.80
CA SER A 15 18.00 35.30 -12.34
C SER A 15 16.88 35.93 -11.48
N ILE A 16 15.79 36.34 -12.13
CA ILE A 16 14.61 36.89 -11.43
C ILE A 16 14.03 35.92 -10.40
N MET A 17 14.19 34.61 -10.59
CA MET A 17 13.79 33.58 -9.64
C MET A 17 14.70 33.55 -8.41
N THR A 18 15.99 33.82 -8.58
CA THR A 18 16.95 33.96 -7.48
C THR A 18 16.66 35.22 -6.67
N ALA A 19 16.44 36.36 -7.34
CA ALA A 19 16.06 37.61 -6.68
C ALA A 19 14.74 37.45 -5.90
N ARG A 20 13.73 36.81 -6.51
CA ARG A 20 12.48 36.42 -5.83
C ARG A 20 12.76 35.55 -4.62
N ARG A 21 13.62 34.53 -4.72
CA ARG A 21 13.93 33.63 -3.61
C ARG A 21 14.59 34.37 -2.45
N SER A 22 15.49 35.29 -2.74
CA SER A 22 16.19 36.10 -1.74
C SER A 22 15.28 37.11 -1.05
N THR A 23 14.27 37.67 -1.74
CA THR A 23 13.28 38.59 -1.14
C THR A 23 12.10 37.86 -0.50
N SER A 24 11.81 36.63 -0.93
CA SER A 24 10.81 35.74 -0.31
C SER A 24 11.37 34.88 0.82
N HIS A 25 12.67 34.95 1.09
CA HIS A 25 13.17 34.75 2.44
C HIS A 25 12.66 35.90 3.30
N THR A 26 11.40 35.77 3.75
CA THR A 26 11.06 36.21 5.10
C THR A 26 12.20 35.68 5.97
N PRO A 27 12.90 36.51 6.77
CA PRO A 27 13.75 35.93 7.80
C PRO A 27 12.86 34.90 8.46
N ALA A 28 13.31 33.65 8.52
CA ALA A 28 12.68 32.73 9.43
C ALA A 28 12.73 33.49 10.74
N GLY A 29 11.57 33.99 11.19
CA GLY A 29 11.42 34.35 12.56
C GLY A 29 11.84 33.08 13.25
N GLU A 30 13.03 33.08 13.82
CA GLU A 30 13.16 32.43 15.09
C GLU A 30 12.10 33.13 15.94
N ASP A 31 10.85 32.64 15.84
CA ASP A 31 9.85 32.82 16.86
C ASP A 31 10.52 32.14 18.05
N CYS A 32 11.33 32.90 18.76
CA CYS A 32 11.99 32.48 19.97
C CYS A 32 10.85 32.36 20.98
N ALA A 33 10.17 31.21 20.92
CA ALA A 33 9.14 30.86 21.87
C ALA A 33 9.72 31.11 23.26
N SER A 34 9.04 31.95 24.03
CA SER A 34 9.47 32.21 25.39
C SER A 34 9.44 30.90 26.17
N TYR A 35 10.26 30.81 27.20
CA TYR A 35 10.20 29.69 28.12
C TYR A 35 8.80 29.50 28.72
N ASP A 36 8.05 30.59 28.89
CA ASP A 36 6.64 30.56 29.33
C ASP A 36 5.70 29.94 28.29
N ASP A 37 5.92 30.20 27.00
CA ASP A 37 5.16 29.57 25.91
C ASP A 37 5.41 28.05 25.90
N ILE A 38 6.68 27.64 26.04
CA ILE A 38 7.06 26.22 26.11
C ILE A 38 6.37 25.58 27.32
N ARG A 39 6.37 26.24 28.49
CA ARG A 39 5.71 25.74 29.70
C ARG A 39 4.19 25.60 29.50
N ALA A 40 3.54 26.57 28.87
CA ALA A 40 2.11 26.51 28.57
C ALA A 40 1.80 25.36 27.59
N TRP A 41 2.63 25.14 26.58
CA TRP A 41 2.44 24.01 25.67
C TRP A 41 2.65 22.66 26.37
N ARG A 42 3.60 22.57 27.31
CA ARG A 42 3.81 21.36 28.12
C ARG A 42 2.59 21.03 28.96
N THR A 43 1.98 22.02 29.62
CA THR A 43 0.77 21.80 30.44
C THR A 43 -0.43 21.42 29.57
N GLU A 44 -0.63 22.10 28.45
CA GLU A 44 -1.68 21.76 27.47
C GLU A 44 -1.51 20.32 26.96
N TRP A 45 -0.28 19.90 26.69
CA TRP A 45 0.05 18.53 26.25
C TRP A 45 -0.25 17.49 27.32
N MET A 46 0.10 17.76 28.57
CA MET A 46 -0.19 16.86 29.69
C MET A 46 -1.70 16.71 29.94
N ILE A 47 -2.47 17.79 29.82
CA ILE A 47 -3.94 17.76 29.92
C ILE A 47 -4.53 16.93 28.77
N ALA A 48 -4.08 17.16 27.53
CA ALA A 48 -4.53 16.40 26.36
C ALA A 48 -4.24 14.89 26.48
N LEU A 49 -3.08 14.53 27.06
CA LEU A 49 -2.72 13.15 27.33
C LEU A 49 -3.59 12.52 28.42
N ALA A 50 -3.86 13.24 29.52
CA ALA A 50 -4.72 12.76 30.60
C ALA A 50 -6.18 12.56 30.17
N GLY A 51 -6.69 13.43 29.29
CA GLY A 51 -8.05 13.36 28.77
C GLY A 51 -8.28 12.35 27.64
N THR A 52 -7.24 11.65 27.17
CA THR A 52 -7.37 10.66 26.09
C THR A 52 -7.51 9.25 26.68
N PRO A 53 -8.70 8.61 26.63
CA PRO A 53 -8.89 7.28 27.17
C PRO A 53 -8.04 6.26 26.40
N GLY A 54 -7.30 5.43 27.14
CA GLY A 54 -6.52 4.33 26.59
C GLY A 54 -5.17 4.75 26.01
N SER A 55 -4.27 5.33 26.83
CA SER A 55 -2.78 5.28 26.81
C SER A 55 -2.01 5.62 25.51
N VAL A 56 -2.63 5.68 24.34
CA VAL A 56 -1.89 5.70 23.09
C VAL A 56 -1.50 7.14 22.78
N ALA A 57 -0.28 7.51 23.15
CA ALA A 57 0.37 8.75 22.74
C ALA A 57 0.26 9.01 21.21
N ALA A 58 0.08 7.97 20.38
CA ALA A 58 -0.17 8.13 18.94
C ALA A 58 -1.55 8.72 18.60
N VAL A 59 -2.60 8.45 19.38
CA VAL A 59 -3.94 9.04 19.19
C VAL A 59 -3.93 10.51 19.59
N CYS A 60 -3.36 10.82 20.76
CA CYS A 60 -3.15 12.21 21.19
C CYS A 60 -2.32 13.01 20.18
N ARG A 61 -1.21 12.44 19.68
CA ARG A 61 -0.38 13.05 18.61
C ARG A 61 -1.17 13.39 17.35
N LYS A 62 -2.12 12.55 16.95
CA LYS A 62 -2.96 12.82 15.78
C LYS A 62 -3.97 13.94 16.05
N ARG A 63 -4.61 13.93 17.22
CA ARG A 63 -5.64 14.90 17.61
C ARG A 63 -5.07 16.30 17.87
N HIS A 64 -3.91 16.38 18.53
CA HIS A 64 -3.23 17.63 18.91
C HIS A 64 -1.97 17.87 18.08
N ARG A 65 -2.04 17.60 16.77
CA ARG A 65 -0.89 17.69 15.84
C ARG A 65 -0.18 19.05 15.83
N PRO A 66 -0.88 20.20 15.89
CA PRO A 66 -0.21 21.51 15.94
C PRO A 66 0.61 21.70 17.21
N LEU A 67 0.04 21.39 18.37
CA LEU A 67 0.70 21.47 19.68
C LEU A 67 1.94 20.55 19.74
N TYR A 68 1.77 19.30 19.30
CA TYR A 68 2.88 18.34 19.22
C TYR A 68 4.02 18.85 18.33
N ARG A 69 3.71 19.51 17.20
CA ARG A 69 4.73 20.07 16.31
C ARG A 69 5.53 21.20 16.97
N ARG A 70 4.86 22.13 17.67
CA ARG A 70 5.54 23.23 18.40
C ARG A 70 6.48 22.67 19.47
N LEU A 71 5.99 21.74 20.28
CA LEU A 71 6.81 21.11 21.31
C LEU A 71 7.98 20.31 20.72
N LEU A 72 7.81 19.67 19.56
CA LEU A 72 8.91 18.97 18.89
C LEU A 72 9.98 19.94 18.35
N GLN A 73 9.57 21.14 17.94
CA GLN A 73 10.46 22.17 17.41
C GLN A 73 11.25 22.87 18.52
N HIS A 74 10.61 23.20 19.63
CA HIS A 74 11.22 23.98 20.71
C HIS A 74 11.73 23.14 21.89
N ASP A 75 11.24 21.91 22.06
CA ASP A 75 11.50 21.12 23.26
C ASP A 75 11.44 19.60 23.04
N ARG A 76 12.19 19.16 22.02
CA ARG A 76 12.21 17.77 21.57
C ARG A 76 12.56 16.76 22.67
N LYS A 77 13.52 17.08 23.54
CA LYS A 77 13.99 16.17 24.60
C LYS A 77 12.88 15.89 25.60
N TRP A 78 12.13 16.92 26.01
CA TRP A 78 11.01 16.76 26.92
C TRP A 78 9.87 15.95 26.30
N VAL A 79 9.54 16.17 25.03
CA VAL A 79 8.51 15.39 24.30
C VAL A 79 8.88 13.91 24.25
N GLN A 80 10.14 13.59 23.97
CA GLN A 80 10.60 12.20 23.93
C GLN A 80 10.45 11.52 25.30
N GLN A 81 10.87 12.20 26.37
CA GLN A 81 10.76 11.66 27.74
C GLN A 81 9.30 11.49 28.19
N SER A 82 8.44 12.48 27.94
CA SER A 82 7.02 12.41 28.31
C SER A 82 6.26 11.31 27.57
N CYS A 83 6.60 11.05 26.30
CA CYS A 83 5.97 10.00 25.51
C CYS A 83 6.49 8.58 25.86
N LEU A 84 7.78 8.42 26.21
CA LEU A 84 8.36 7.13 26.58
C LEU A 84 7.67 6.53 27.80
N ASN A 85 7.37 7.36 28.79
CA ASN A 85 6.67 6.96 30.02
C ASN A 85 5.22 6.49 29.78
N GLN A 86 4.67 6.72 28.59
CA GLN A 86 3.28 6.43 28.24
C GLN A 86 3.13 5.35 27.15
N CYS A 87 4.22 4.85 26.58
CA CYS A 87 4.17 3.77 25.61
C CYS A 87 4.02 2.40 26.31
N THR A 88 2.82 2.13 26.84
CA THR A 88 2.43 0.78 27.29
C THR A 88 1.62 0.02 26.24
N THR A 89 1.83 0.30 24.95
CA THR A 89 1.25 -0.55 23.91
C THR A 89 1.99 -1.88 23.90
N SER A 90 1.49 -2.85 24.65
CA SER A 90 1.80 -4.25 24.39
C SER A 90 1.33 -4.55 22.98
N SER A 91 2.27 -4.48 22.04
CA SER A 91 2.08 -5.03 20.70
C SER A 91 1.69 -6.49 20.91
N ARG A 92 0.41 -6.81 20.70
CA ARG A 92 -0.09 -8.18 20.78
C ARG A 92 0.71 -8.97 19.74
N ARG A 93 1.73 -9.69 20.19
CA ARG A 93 2.68 -10.39 19.30
C ARG A 93 1.85 -11.27 18.37
N ILE A 94 1.99 -11.02 17.08
CA ILE A 94 1.25 -11.77 16.07
C ILE A 94 1.78 -13.20 16.07
N ASN A 95 0.91 -14.16 16.37
CA ASN A 95 1.24 -15.58 16.19
C ASN A 95 1.14 -15.93 14.69
N TRP A 96 2.30 -15.91 14.01
CA TRP A 96 2.38 -16.22 12.58
C TRP A 96 2.05 -17.66 12.26
N SER A 97 2.43 -18.62 13.11
CA SER A 97 2.15 -20.05 12.89
C SER A 97 0.65 -20.33 12.84
N ALA A 98 -0.11 -19.80 13.81
CA ALA A 98 -1.57 -19.95 13.85
C ALA A 98 -2.24 -19.28 12.65
N ARG A 99 -1.74 -18.12 12.21
CA ARG A 99 -2.24 -17.44 11.01
C ARG A 99 -1.96 -18.22 9.73
N ASP A 100 -0.76 -18.79 9.60
CA ASP A 100 -0.37 -19.59 8.44
C ASP A 100 -1.27 -20.81 8.27
N ALA A 101 -1.51 -21.53 9.37
CA ALA A 101 -2.44 -22.66 9.40
C ALA A 101 -3.88 -22.25 9.05
N ALA A 102 -4.34 -21.06 9.48
CA ALA A 102 -5.68 -20.58 9.13
C ALA A 102 -5.78 -20.16 7.65
N TYR A 103 -4.78 -19.44 7.13
CA TYR A 103 -4.82 -18.90 5.77
C TYR A 103 -4.62 -19.96 4.69
N VAL A 104 -3.92 -21.06 4.96
CA VAL A 104 -3.79 -22.12 3.93
C VAL A 104 -5.15 -22.69 3.54
N ILE A 105 -6.12 -22.73 4.47
CA ILE A 105 -7.49 -23.19 4.20
C ILE A 105 -8.18 -22.24 3.22
N SER A 106 -8.10 -20.92 3.44
CA SER A 106 -8.73 -19.94 2.55
C SER A 106 -8.04 -19.87 1.19
N ILE A 107 -6.71 -19.99 1.16
CA ILE A 107 -5.92 -20.05 -0.08
C ILE A 107 -6.28 -21.29 -0.90
N ARG A 108 -6.45 -22.45 -0.27
CA ARG A 108 -6.86 -23.68 -0.96
C ARG A 108 -8.23 -23.53 -1.62
N LYS A 109 -9.22 -23.04 -0.88
CA LYS A 109 -10.57 -22.77 -1.40
C LYS A 109 -10.55 -21.79 -2.58
N ALA A 110 -9.73 -20.74 -2.49
CA ALA A 110 -9.56 -19.78 -3.57
C ALA A 110 -8.92 -20.41 -4.82
N TRP A 111 -7.92 -21.28 -4.65
CA TRP A 111 -7.32 -22.01 -5.76
C TRP A 111 -8.33 -22.94 -6.45
N GLU A 112 -9.11 -23.70 -5.69
CA GLU A 112 -10.17 -24.57 -6.21
C GLU A 112 -11.21 -23.77 -7.01
N ALA A 113 -11.69 -22.66 -6.44
CA ALA A 113 -12.65 -21.77 -7.10
C ALA A 113 -12.08 -21.19 -8.41
N LEU A 114 -10.81 -20.77 -8.42
CA LEU A 114 -10.15 -20.29 -9.65
C LEU A 114 -10.04 -21.37 -10.72
N ARG A 115 -9.72 -22.61 -10.33
CA ARG A 115 -9.64 -23.73 -11.27
C ARG A 115 -10.99 -24.13 -11.87
N ALA A 116 -12.05 -24.02 -11.08
CA ALA A 116 -13.42 -24.30 -11.52
C ALA A 116 -14.04 -23.16 -12.33
N THR A 117 -13.41 -21.98 -12.38
CA THR A 117 -13.97 -20.82 -13.11
C THR A 117 -13.84 -20.99 -14.62
N GLU A 118 -14.95 -20.83 -15.32
CA GLU A 118 -15.02 -20.74 -16.78
C GLU A 118 -15.44 -19.33 -17.25
N PRO A 119 -14.86 -18.79 -18.34
CA PRO A 119 -13.71 -19.32 -19.08
C PRO A 119 -12.43 -19.41 -18.22
N PRO A 120 -11.47 -20.30 -18.57
CA PRO A 120 -10.22 -20.49 -17.83
C PRO A 120 -9.52 -19.17 -17.50
N ARG A 121 -9.37 -18.90 -16.19
CA ARG A 121 -8.60 -17.76 -15.67
C ARG A 121 -7.19 -18.18 -15.26
N TRP A 122 -6.22 -17.27 -15.36
CA TRP A 122 -4.84 -17.54 -14.96
C TRP A 122 -4.73 -17.74 -13.43
N VAL A 123 -4.20 -18.90 -13.04
CA VAL A 123 -3.94 -19.33 -11.66
C VAL A 123 -2.50 -18.96 -11.27
N SER A 124 -2.31 -17.69 -10.89
CA SER A 124 -1.04 -17.16 -10.37
C SER A 124 -1.10 -16.96 -8.86
N LYS A 125 0.06 -16.73 -8.22
CA LYS A 125 0.12 -16.48 -6.76
C LYS A 125 -0.81 -15.33 -6.38
N ILE A 126 -0.78 -14.27 -7.19
CA ILE A 126 -1.53 -13.05 -6.96
C ILE A 126 -3.03 -13.31 -7.15
N SER A 127 -3.46 -14.06 -8.17
CA SER A 127 -4.89 -14.32 -8.35
C SER A 127 -5.47 -15.17 -7.21
N ILE A 128 -4.74 -16.20 -6.76
CA ILE A 128 -5.13 -17.00 -5.60
C ILE A 128 -5.22 -16.12 -4.33
N LEU A 129 -4.18 -15.31 -4.06
CA LEU A 129 -4.14 -14.46 -2.88
C LEU A 129 -5.23 -13.39 -2.87
N MET A 130 -5.53 -12.78 -4.02
CA MET A 130 -6.60 -11.79 -4.14
C MET A 130 -7.97 -12.40 -3.86
N LEU A 131 -8.21 -13.63 -4.31
CA LEU A 131 -9.48 -14.31 -4.06
C LEU A 131 -9.59 -14.88 -2.64
N SER A 132 -8.47 -15.26 -2.00
CA SER A 132 -8.44 -15.88 -0.67
C SER A 132 -8.86 -14.97 0.50
N GLY A 133 -9.02 -13.67 0.28
CA GLY A 133 -9.34 -12.70 1.33
C GLY A 133 -8.19 -12.39 2.30
N VAL A 134 -6.97 -12.87 2.03
CA VAL A 134 -5.81 -12.61 2.89
C VAL A 134 -5.46 -11.10 2.88
N PRO A 135 -5.36 -10.44 4.05
CA PRO A 135 -5.08 -9.00 4.12
C PRO A 135 -3.77 -8.62 3.41
N GLN A 136 -3.75 -7.45 2.77
CA GLN A 136 -2.58 -6.97 2.02
C GLN A 136 -1.29 -6.94 2.87
N GLY A 137 -1.37 -6.48 4.11
CA GLY A 137 -0.20 -6.45 5.01
C GLY A 137 0.37 -7.84 5.33
N THR A 138 -0.48 -8.87 5.29
CA THR A 138 -0.08 -10.28 5.43
C THR A 138 0.53 -10.80 4.12
N ARG A 139 -0.05 -10.45 2.97
CA ARG A 139 0.48 -10.82 1.64
C ARG A 139 1.90 -10.32 1.42
N ASN A 140 2.21 -9.12 1.93
CA ASN A 140 3.56 -8.55 1.87
C ASN A 140 4.57 -9.28 2.78
N GLN A 141 4.11 -10.19 3.64
CA GLN A 141 4.91 -10.93 4.62
C GLN A 141 4.81 -12.45 4.42
N LEU A 142 4.65 -12.92 3.18
CA LEU A 142 4.56 -14.36 2.85
C LEU A 142 5.76 -15.18 3.34
N SER A 143 6.94 -14.57 3.50
CA SER A 143 8.10 -15.24 4.09
C SER A 143 7.87 -15.74 5.53
N LYS A 144 6.91 -15.15 6.24
CA LYS A 144 6.49 -15.57 7.59
C LYS A 144 5.38 -16.63 7.58
N LEU A 145 4.94 -17.05 6.40
CA LEU A 145 3.84 -18.00 6.17
C LEU A 145 4.36 -19.17 5.31
N PRO A 146 5.26 -20.02 5.84
CA PRO A 146 5.89 -21.09 5.07
C PRO A 146 4.89 -22.07 4.45
N ILE A 147 3.81 -22.41 5.14
CA ILE A 147 2.79 -23.36 4.65
C ILE A 147 2.05 -22.74 3.45
N CYS A 148 1.55 -21.51 3.60
CA CYS A 148 0.90 -20.79 2.50
C CYS A 148 1.85 -20.62 1.30
N ASN A 149 3.10 -20.24 1.54
CA ASN A 149 4.08 -20.02 0.48
C ASN A 149 4.39 -21.33 -0.28
N SER A 150 4.58 -22.43 0.44
CA SER A 150 4.76 -23.76 -0.15
C SER A 150 3.56 -24.17 -1.00
N PHE A 151 2.34 -23.99 -0.49
CA PHE A 151 1.12 -24.28 -1.23
C PHE A 151 1.04 -23.46 -2.52
N LEU A 152 1.27 -22.14 -2.44
CA LEU A 152 1.22 -21.26 -3.61
C LEU A 152 2.24 -21.66 -4.67
N ASN A 153 3.48 -21.99 -4.29
CA ASN A 153 4.50 -22.43 -5.23
C ASN A 153 4.13 -23.73 -5.96
N ALA A 154 3.54 -24.68 -5.25
CA ALA A 154 3.14 -25.97 -5.82
C ALA A 154 1.90 -25.87 -6.73
N HIS A 155 1.01 -24.89 -6.51
CA HIS A 155 -0.30 -24.83 -7.16
C HIS A 155 -0.46 -23.67 -8.16
N THR A 156 0.61 -22.91 -8.40
CA THR A 156 0.65 -21.90 -9.47
C THR A 156 0.94 -22.54 -10.81
N GLU A 157 0.15 -22.17 -11.82
CA GLU A 157 0.35 -22.69 -13.16
C GLU A 157 1.42 -21.90 -13.92
N SER A 158 2.20 -22.60 -14.73
CA SER A 158 3.07 -21.96 -15.70
C SER A 158 2.26 -21.28 -16.79
N ARG A 159 2.88 -20.35 -17.52
CA ARG A 159 2.23 -19.72 -18.67
C ARG A 159 1.79 -20.75 -19.73
N GLY A 160 2.60 -21.79 -19.95
CA GLY A 160 2.29 -22.86 -20.90
C GLY A 160 1.08 -23.69 -20.48
N ASP A 161 0.98 -24.06 -19.20
CA ASP A 161 -0.16 -24.81 -18.65
C ASP A 161 -1.47 -24.05 -18.82
N TYR A 162 -1.46 -22.75 -18.49
CA TYR A 162 -2.61 -21.86 -18.69
C TYR A 162 -3.07 -21.84 -20.15
N LEU A 163 -2.14 -21.66 -21.09
CA LEU A 163 -2.48 -21.60 -22.51
C LEU A 163 -3.04 -22.93 -23.01
N ARG A 164 -2.46 -24.07 -22.61
CA ARG A 164 -2.99 -25.40 -22.93
C ARG A 164 -4.42 -25.56 -22.46
N ARG A 165 -4.70 -25.22 -21.19
CA ARG A 165 -6.05 -25.29 -20.62
C ARG A 165 -7.03 -24.36 -21.36
N LYS A 166 -6.60 -23.16 -21.71
CA LYS A 166 -7.42 -22.19 -22.44
C LYS A 166 -7.73 -22.64 -23.87
N ILE A 167 -6.76 -23.23 -24.57
CA ILE A 167 -6.95 -23.78 -25.93
C ILE A 167 -7.92 -24.96 -25.86
N LYS A 168 -7.72 -25.87 -24.91
CA LYS A 168 -8.63 -27.02 -24.70
C LYS A 168 -10.07 -26.57 -24.48
N TRP A 169 -10.30 -25.66 -23.53
CA TRP A 169 -11.63 -25.10 -23.27
C TRP A 169 -12.24 -24.43 -24.50
N ARG A 170 -11.45 -23.69 -25.30
CA ARG A 170 -11.94 -23.09 -26.55
C ARG A 170 -12.34 -24.15 -27.58
N ALA A 171 -11.57 -25.21 -27.73
CA ALA A 171 -11.88 -26.30 -28.67
C ALA A 171 -13.17 -27.03 -28.29
N GLU A 172 -13.42 -27.20 -26.99
CA GLU A 172 -14.62 -27.86 -26.45
C GLU A 172 -15.88 -26.99 -26.58
N ASN A 173 -15.77 -25.67 -26.35
CA ASN A 173 -16.93 -24.76 -26.34
C ASN A 173 -17.19 -24.06 -27.68
N PHE A 174 -16.18 -23.95 -28.54
CA PHE A 174 -16.27 -23.31 -29.86
C PHE A 174 -15.60 -24.19 -30.93
N PRO A 175 -16.13 -25.40 -31.18
CA PRO A 175 -15.63 -26.26 -32.24
C PRO A 175 -15.73 -25.50 -33.57
N ARG A 176 -14.63 -25.46 -34.33
CA ARG A 176 -14.67 -24.90 -35.68
C ARG A 176 -15.64 -25.74 -36.52
N PRO A 177 -16.45 -25.13 -37.40
CA PRO A 177 -17.26 -25.89 -38.33
C PRO A 177 -16.34 -26.82 -39.11
N ARG A 178 -16.62 -28.13 -39.10
CA ARG A 178 -15.95 -29.08 -39.98
C ARG A 178 -16.20 -28.58 -41.39
N ALA A 179 -15.14 -28.38 -42.17
CA ALA A 179 -15.30 -28.19 -43.60
C ALA A 179 -16.07 -29.40 -44.11
N SER A 180 -17.32 -29.19 -44.52
CA SER A 180 -18.12 -30.17 -45.22
C SER A 180 -17.32 -30.59 -46.44
N ASN A 181 -16.94 -31.87 -46.50
CA ASN A 181 -16.39 -32.47 -47.71
C ASN A 181 -17.41 -32.25 -48.83
N CYS A 182 -17.15 -31.30 -49.73
CA CYS A 182 -17.79 -31.28 -51.03
C CYS A 182 -17.24 -32.49 -51.80
N ALA A 183 -17.85 -33.65 -51.58
CA ALA A 183 -17.60 -34.82 -52.39
C ALA A 183 -18.09 -34.54 -53.81
N GLU A 184 -17.23 -34.86 -54.76
CA GLU A 184 -17.43 -34.80 -56.20
C GLU A 184 -18.75 -35.44 -56.62
N THR A 185 -19.61 -34.65 -57.27
CA THR A 185 -20.54 -35.19 -58.27
C THR A 185 -19.84 -35.13 -59.62
N THR A 186 -19.03 -36.14 -59.92
CA THR A 186 -18.66 -36.48 -61.30
C THR A 186 -19.80 -37.36 -61.83
N GLU A 187 -20.85 -36.72 -62.35
CA GLU A 187 -21.89 -37.43 -63.07
C GLU A 187 -21.40 -37.68 -64.50
N ILE A 188 -21.06 -38.95 -64.74
CA ILE A 188 -20.80 -39.53 -66.05
C ILE A 188 -22.12 -39.60 -66.80
N ALA A 189 -22.16 -39.04 -68.02
CA ALA A 189 -23.16 -39.42 -69.02
C ALA A 189 -22.50 -39.43 -70.41
N GLU A 190 -21.92 -40.58 -70.76
CA GLU A 190 -21.95 -41.07 -72.14
C GLU A 190 -23.39 -41.48 -72.46
N LEU A 191 -23.97 -40.89 -73.51
CA LEU A 191 -24.76 -41.51 -74.59
C LEU A 191 -25.41 -40.42 -75.46
#